data_AF-A0A955R8N1-F1
#
_entry.id   AF-A0A955R8N1-F1
#
_cell.length_a   1.000
_cell.length_b   1.000
_cell.length_c   1.000
_cell.angle_alpha   90.00
_cell.angle_beta   90.00
_cell.angle_gamma   90.00
#
_symmetry.space_group_name_H-M   'P 1'
#
loop_
_entity.id
_entity.type
_entity.pdbx_description
1 polymer ?
#
loop_
_entity_poly.entity_id
_entity_poly.type
_entity_poly.pdbx_seq_one_letter_code
_entity_poly.pdbx_strand_id
1 'polypeptide(L)'
;MADLRRYRSLLAGVERRARDLPWADQRPWRAKTHVEEAGGVVVVDLHDLNAGAARDAVRAVLAEEPDAGAVVFVHGRGRHSDGRGPVLHHVVGQELRKSGTGRIRALGPARVAWITDDRRAPGHVVGEWGCLWRLVFALLLLAMAVGLWAALFGP
;
A
#
# COMPACT_ATOMS: atom_id res chain seq x y z
N MET A 1 6.45 11.60 10.92
CA MET A 1 7.75 11.33 10.25
C MET A 1 8.17 12.48 9.32
N ALA A 2 9.46 12.56 8.95
CA ALA A 2 9.96 13.51 7.95
C ALA A 2 9.32 13.27 6.57
N ASP A 3 9.21 12.00 6.17
CA ASP A 3 8.53 11.54 4.95
C ASP A 3 7.13 12.13 4.79
N LEU A 4 6.31 12.14 5.85
CA LEU A 4 4.94 12.65 5.78
C LEU A 4 4.89 14.11 5.34
N ARG A 5 5.75 14.96 5.92
CA ARG A 5 5.82 16.38 5.53
C ARG A 5 6.35 16.55 4.11
N ARG A 6 7.38 15.76 3.76
CA ARG A 6 7.98 15.74 2.42
C ARG A 6 6.94 15.39 1.35
N TYR A 7 6.24 14.27 1.48
CA TYR A 7 5.24 13.85 0.52
C TYR A 7 4.01 14.77 0.47
N ARG A 8 3.58 15.35 1.59
CA ARG A 8 2.53 16.39 1.57
C ARG A 8 2.95 17.61 0.77
N SER A 9 4.22 18.03 0.89
CA SER A 9 4.77 19.14 0.11
C SER A 9 4.86 18.80 -1.37
N LEU A 10 5.39 17.62 -1.73
CA LEU A 10 5.50 17.15 -3.11
C LEU A 10 4.15 17.08 -3.81
N LEU A 11 3.10 16.66 -3.08
CA LEU A 11 1.76 16.50 -3.61
C LEU A 11 0.92 17.79 -3.62
N ALA A 12 1.48 18.93 -3.20
CA ALA A 12 0.77 20.21 -3.25
C ALA A 12 0.36 20.61 -4.68
N GLY A 13 1.16 20.25 -5.69
CA GLY A 13 0.82 20.46 -7.10
C GLY A 13 -0.31 19.56 -7.61
N VAL A 14 -0.44 18.36 -7.05
CA VAL A 14 -1.58 17.47 -7.32
C VAL A 14 -2.83 18.02 -6.65
N GLU A 15 -2.74 18.46 -5.39
CA GLU A 15 -3.87 19.07 -4.69
C GLU A 15 -4.43 20.27 -5.45
N ARG A 16 -3.57 21.17 -5.99
CA ARG A 16 -4.04 22.32 -6.78
C ARG A 16 -4.87 21.87 -7.98
N ARG A 17 -4.41 20.88 -8.74
CA ARG A 17 -5.13 20.37 -9.92
C ARG A 17 -6.37 19.57 -9.56
N ALA A 18 -6.38 18.92 -8.39
CA ALA A 18 -7.56 18.21 -7.92
C ALA A 18 -8.74 19.15 -7.62
N ARG A 19 -8.48 20.44 -7.37
CA ARG A 19 -9.53 21.47 -7.17
C ARG A 19 -10.33 21.76 -8.43
N ASP A 20 -9.77 21.48 -9.60
CA ASP A 20 -10.42 21.71 -10.89
C ASP A 20 -11.27 20.51 -11.34
N LEU A 21 -11.38 19.45 -10.51
CA LEU A 21 -12.18 18.28 -10.83
C LEU A 21 -13.68 18.57 -10.67
N PRO A 22 -14.57 17.96 -11.51
CA PRO A 22 -16.01 18.21 -11.44
C PRO A 22 -16.67 17.88 -10.09
N TRP A 23 -16.03 17.04 -9.27
CA TRP A 23 -16.51 16.62 -7.96
C TRP A 23 -15.69 17.23 -6.80
N ALA A 24 -14.79 18.17 -7.08
CA ALA A 24 -13.87 18.72 -6.07
C ALA A 24 -14.60 19.38 -4.89
N ASP A 25 -15.77 19.98 -5.12
CA ASP A 25 -16.57 20.62 -4.07
C ASP A 25 -17.18 19.60 -3.09
N GLN A 26 -17.52 18.41 -3.58
CA GLN A 26 -18.13 17.36 -2.76
C GLN A 26 -17.08 16.44 -2.14
N ARG A 27 -16.01 16.18 -2.89
CA ARG A 27 -14.95 15.21 -2.56
C ARG A 27 -13.58 15.83 -2.84
N PRO A 28 -13.16 16.81 -2.02
CA PRO A 28 -11.89 17.50 -2.23
C PRO A 28 -10.72 16.60 -1.85
N TRP A 29 -9.85 16.32 -2.82
CA TRP A 29 -8.56 15.69 -2.52
C TRP A 29 -7.64 16.70 -1.85
N ARG A 30 -7.13 16.37 -0.66
CA ARG A 30 -6.20 17.24 0.09
C ARG A 30 -5.05 16.42 0.63
N ALA A 31 -3.83 16.90 0.47
CA ALA A 31 -2.64 16.22 0.99
C ALA A 31 -2.71 16.04 2.52
N LYS A 32 -3.38 16.96 3.22
CA LYS A 32 -3.59 16.89 4.67
C LYS A 32 -4.42 15.67 5.09
N THR A 33 -5.43 15.28 4.32
CA THR A 33 -6.37 14.20 4.67
C THR A 33 -6.11 12.90 3.92
N HIS A 34 -5.43 12.96 2.78
CA HIS A 34 -5.17 11.80 1.91
C HIS A 34 -3.71 11.34 1.96
N VAL A 35 -2.84 12.06 2.66
CA VAL A 35 -1.47 11.61 2.94
C VAL A 35 -1.33 11.55 4.44
N GLU A 36 -1.23 10.34 4.97
CA GLU A 36 -1.16 10.08 6.40
C GLU A 36 -0.01 9.14 6.73
N GLU A 37 0.31 9.06 8.01
CA GLU A 37 1.24 8.08 8.55
C GLU A 37 0.41 7.02 9.26
N ALA A 38 0.59 5.75 8.89
CA ALA A 38 -0.08 4.63 9.53
C ALA A 38 0.92 3.48 9.69
N GLY A 39 1.09 2.97 10.91
CA GLY A 39 1.98 1.84 11.18
C GLY A 39 3.46 2.09 10.86
N GLY A 40 3.92 3.35 10.88
CA GLY A 40 5.31 3.70 10.54
C GLY A 40 5.62 3.76 9.05
N VAL A 41 4.60 3.77 8.19
CA VAL A 41 4.73 4.00 6.74
C VAL A 41 3.83 5.14 6.31
N VAL A 42 4.24 5.88 5.27
CA VAL A 42 3.35 6.87 4.64
C VAL A 42 2.34 6.16 3.76
N VAL A 43 1.08 6.52 3.93
CA VAL A 43 -0.05 6.07 3.11
C VAL A 43 -0.54 7.23 2.27
N VAL A 44 -0.55 7.04 0.95
CA VAL A 44 -1.05 8.00 -0.03
C VAL A 44 -2.35 7.44 -0.60
N ASP A 45 -3.47 8.06 -0.23
CA ASP A 45 -4.78 7.73 -0.75
C ASP A 45 -5.05 8.49 -2.04
N LEU A 46 -5.28 7.75 -3.11
CA LEU A 46 -5.53 8.28 -4.45
C LEU A 46 -7.02 8.32 -4.77
N HIS A 47 -7.91 7.96 -3.81
CA HIS A 47 -9.33 8.20 -3.99
C HIS A 47 -9.59 9.68 -4.28
N ASP A 48 -10.69 10.00 -4.95
CA ASP A 48 -11.08 11.37 -5.33
C ASP A 48 -10.20 12.03 -6.41
N LEU A 49 -9.09 11.40 -6.82
CA LEU A 49 -8.34 11.80 -8.01
C LEU A 49 -8.89 11.12 -9.27
N ASN A 50 -8.80 11.83 -10.39
CA ASN A 50 -8.91 11.20 -11.71
C ASN A 50 -7.60 10.46 -12.07
N ALA A 51 -7.60 9.69 -13.16
CA ALA A 51 -6.44 8.91 -13.59
C ALA A 51 -5.18 9.75 -13.87
N GLY A 52 -5.35 10.98 -14.37
CA GLY A 52 -4.24 11.90 -14.67
C GLY A 52 -3.58 12.40 -13.38
N ALA A 53 -4.37 12.96 -12.47
CA ALA A 53 -3.88 13.46 -11.19
C ALA A 53 -3.28 12.34 -10.31
N ALA A 54 -3.88 11.14 -10.33
CA ALA A 54 -3.33 9.98 -9.63
C ALA A 54 -1.99 9.53 -10.21
N ARG A 55 -1.83 9.54 -11.54
CA ARG A 55 -0.55 9.24 -12.18
C ARG A 55 0.54 10.19 -11.72
N ASP A 56 0.23 11.48 -11.66
CA ASP A 56 1.20 12.48 -11.26
C ASP A 56 1.52 12.40 -9.76
N ALA A 57 0.55 12.04 -8.93
CA ALA A 57 0.79 11.75 -7.52
C ALA A 57 1.78 10.60 -7.34
N VAL A 58 1.55 9.49 -8.04
CA VAL A 58 2.45 8.32 -7.99
C VAL A 58 3.84 8.73 -8.47
N ARG A 59 3.97 9.43 -9.59
CA ARG A 59 5.28 9.90 -10.10
C ARG A 59 6.00 10.82 -9.13
N ALA A 60 5.30 11.78 -8.53
CA ALA A 60 5.88 12.70 -7.56
C ALA A 60 6.40 11.96 -6.31
N VAL A 61 5.69 10.91 -5.87
CA VAL A 61 6.14 10.07 -4.75
C VAL A 61 7.34 9.21 -5.14
N LEU A 62 7.32 8.61 -6.34
CA LEU A 62 8.41 7.74 -6.82
C LEU A 62 9.72 8.48 -7.10
N ALA A 63 9.66 9.79 -7.28
CA ALA A 63 10.85 10.63 -7.45
C ALA A 63 11.71 10.76 -6.18
N GLU A 64 11.14 10.45 -5.01
CA GLU A 64 11.77 10.68 -3.72
C GLU A 64 11.68 9.41 -2.87
N GLU A 65 12.84 8.81 -2.59
CA GLU A 65 12.91 7.58 -1.80
C GLU A 65 12.40 7.82 -0.36
N PRO A 66 11.55 6.92 0.20
CA PRO A 66 11.08 7.05 1.58
C PRO A 66 12.20 6.75 2.58
N ASP A 67 12.30 7.55 3.64
CA ASP A 67 13.22 7.27 4.76
C ASP A 67 12.77 5.97 5.46
N ALA A 68 11.45 5.74 5.53
CA ALA A 68 10.81 4.53 6.05
C ALA A 68 11.04 3.27 5.18
N GLY A 69 11.69 3.37 4.02
CA GLY A 69 11.93 2.24 3.10
C GLY A 69 10.69 1.74 2.35
N ALA A 70 9.51 2.33 2.58
CA ALA A 70 8.31 2.02 1.81
C ALA A 70 7.30 3.19 1.77
N VAL A 71 6.41 3.16 0.78
CA VAL A 71 5.17 3.96 0.70
C VAL A 71 4.02 3.06 0.29
N VAL A 72 2.84 3.26 0.88
CA VAL A 72 1.62 2.53 0.51
C VAL A 72 0.69 3.44 -0.30
N PHE A 73 0.26 2.98 -1.46
CA PHE A 73 -0.78 3.64 -2.25
C PHE A 73 -2.13 2.95 -2.05
N VAL A 74 -3.17 3.75 -1.79
CA VAL A 74 -4.56 3.30 -1.76
C VAL A 74 -5.23 3.73 -3.06
N HIS A 75 -5.77 2.78 -3.82
CA HIS A 75 -6.38 3.04 -5.13
C HIS A 75 -7.87 2.66 -5.18
N GLY A 76 -8.47 2.35 -4.02
CA GLY A 76 -9.86 1.94 -3.89
C GLY A 76 -10.16 0.52 -4.41
N ARG A 77 -11.36 0.02 -4.08
CA ARG A 77 -11.83 -1.35 -4.45
C ARG A 77 -12.54 -1.45 -5.81
N GLY A 78 -12.77 -0.34 -6.52
CA GLY A 78 -13.41 -0.35 -7.84
C GLY A 78 -14.89 -0.76 -7.88
N ARG A 79 -15.65 -0.69 -6.77
CA ARG A 79 -17.06 -1.17 -6.72
C ARG A 79 -18.05 -0.46 -7.68
N HIS A 80 -17.66 0.66 -8.28
CA HIS A 80 -18.49 1.43 -9.23
C HIS A 80 -17.84 1.59 -10.61
N SER A 81 -16.83 0.79 -10.96
CA SER A 81 -16.29 0.81 -12.33
C SER A 81 -17.15 -0.08 -13.24
N ASP A 82 -17.78 0.49 -14.27
CA ASP A 82 -18.62 -0.16 -15.28
C ASP A 82 -17.88 -1.24 -16.09
N GLY A 83 -17.55 -2.38 -15.46
CA GLY A 83 -16.95 -3.55 -16.10
C GLY A 83 -15.46 -3.42 -16.52
N ARG A 84 -14.85 -2.24 -16.47
CA ARG A 84 -13.45 -2.00 -16.89
C ARG A 84 -12.39 -2.16 -15.79
N GLY A 85 -12.80 -2.57 -14.58
CA GLY A 85 -11.94 -2.68 -13.41
C GLY A 85 -11.52 -1.31 -12.81
N PRO A 86 -10.89 -1.31 -11.62
CA PRO A 86 -10.48 -0.08 -10.95
C PRO A 86 -9.37 0.65 -11.74
N VAL A 87 -9.73 1.77 -12.39
CA VAL A 87 -8.81 2.59 -13.20
C VAL A 87 -7.53 2.96 -12.45
N LEU A 88 -7.66 3.35 -11.18
CA LEU A 88 -6.52 3.77 -10.36
C LEU A 88 -5.56 2.62 -10.04
N HIS A 89 -6.06 1.39 -9.86
CA HIS A 89 -5.21 0.21 -9.69
C HIS A 89 -4.29 0.01 -10.89
N HIS A 90 -4.82 0.18 -12.10
CA HIS A 90 -4.02 0.07 -13.32
C HIS A 90 -2.99 1.19 -13.43
N VAL A 91 -3.37 2.44 -13.12
CA VAL A 91 -2.44 3.59 -13.12
C VAL A 91 -1.28 3.35 -12.16
N VAL A 92 -1.57 3.00 -10.90
CA VAL A 92 -0.53 2.75 -9.89
C VAL A 92 0.36 1.59 -10.34
N GLY A 93 -0.23 0.46 -10.73
CA GLY A 93 0.53 -0.71 -11.17
C GLY A 93 1.40 -0.44 -12.40
N GLN A 94 0.95 0.40 -13.34
CA GLN A 94 1.72 0.79 -14.50
C GLN A 94 2.91 1.69 -14.12
N GLU A 95 2.69 2.74 -13.33
CA GLU A 95 3.77 3.66 -12.97
C GLU A 95 4.81 3.00 -12.06
N LEU A 96 4.40 2.13 -11.14
CA LEU A 96 5.33 1.33 -10.33
C LEU A 96 6.21 0.42 -11.21
N ARG A 97 5.63 -0.29 -12.18
CA ARG A 97 6.41 -1.11 -13.12
C ARG A 97 7.35 -0.28 -13.98
N LYS A 98 6.90 0.90 -14.45
CA LYS A 98 7.71 1.81 -15.26
C LYS A 98 8.89 2.40 -14.50
N SER A 99 8.74 2.62 -13.19
CA SER A 99 9.84 3.15 -12.37
C SER A 99 11.05 2.22 -12.36
N GLY A 100 10.83 0.90 -12.45
CA GLY A 100 11.89 -0.10 -12.37
C GLY A 100 12.60 -0.16 -11.02
N THR A 101 12.12 0.57 -10.00
CA THR A 101 12.73 0.69 -8.68
C THR A 101 11.87 0.09 -7.60
N GLY A 102 12.52 -0.49 -6.60
CA GLY A 102 11.86 -1.10 -5.46
C GLY A 102 11.04 -2.36 -5.80
N ARG A 103 10.55 -2.99 -4.75
CA ARG A 103 9.67 -4.16 -4.79
C ARG A 103 8.22 -3.72 -4.64
N ILE A 104 7.35 -4.32 -5.45
CA ILE A 104 5.90 -4.06 -5.41
C ILE A 104 5.24 -5.18 -4.62
N ARG A 105 4.40 -4.84 -3.64
CA ARG A 105 3.65 -5.83 -2.86
C ARG A 105 2.19 -5.41 -2.68
N ALA A 106 1.27 -6.29 -3.06
CA ALA A 106 -0.14 -6.11 -2.74
C ALA A 106 -0.36 -6.29 -1.22
N LEU A 107 -1.02 -5.33 -0.58
CA LEU A 107 -1.41 -5.40 0.84
C LEU A 107 -2.90 -5.70 1.02
N GLY A 108 -3.63 -5.83 -0.08
CA GLY A 108 -5.05 -6.12 -0.11
C GLY A 108 -5.67 -5.66 -1.44
N PRO A 109 -6.99 -5.79 -1.61
CA PRO A 109 -7.67 -5.51 -2.89
C PRO A 109 -7.65 -4.03 -3.32
N ALA A 110 -7.25 -3.11 -2.43
CA ALA A 110 -7.27 -1.66 -2.66
C ALA A 110 -5.94 -0.98 -2.33
N ARG A 111 -4.90 -1.74 -1.99
CA ARG A 111 -3.65 -1.22 -1.44
C ARG A 111 -2.45 -1.94 -2.02
N VAL A 112 -1.46 -1.17 -2.43
CA VAL A 112 -0.16 -1.67 -2.88
C VAL A 112 0.96 -0.89 -2.23
N ALA A 113 1.99 -1.60 -1.78
CA ALA A 113 3.22 -1.03 -1.26
C ALA A 113 4.28 -0.97 -2.35
N TRP A 114 4.96 0.16 -2.41
CA TRP A 114 6.25 0.33 -3.06
C TRP A 114 7.32 0.31 -1.98
N ILE A 115 8.21 -0.68 -2.04
CA ILE A 115 9.22 -0.94 -1.00
C ILE A 115 10.60 -0.71 -1.62
N THR A 116 11.33 0.28 -1.14
CA THR A 116 12.67 0.62 -1.63
C THR A 116 13.77 -0.04 -0.80
N ASP A 117 13.49 -0.32 0.48
CA ASP A 117 14.43 -0.99 1.39
C ASP A 117 13.69 -1.88 2.38
N ASP A 118 13.82 -3.20 2.22
CA ASP A 118 13.19 -4.22 3.06
C ASP A 118 13.64 -4.15 4.54
N ARG A 119 14.85 -3.62 4.83
CA ARG A 119 15.37 -3.53 6.21
C ARG A 119 14.81 -2.34 6.98
N ARG A 120 14.40 -1.28 6.26
CA ARG A 120 13.77 -0.08 6.84
C ARG A 120 12.25 -0.17 6.85
N ALA A 121 11.68 -0.88 5.88
CA ALA A 121 10.24 -1.02 5.74
C ALA A 121 9.58 -1.73 6.95
N PRO A 122 8.43 -1.25 7.44
CA PRO A 122 7.74 -1.90 8.55
C PRO A 122 7.35 -3.36 8.26
N GLY A 123 7.49 -4.24 9.26
CA GLY A 123 7.28 -5.69 9.13
C GLY A 123 5.93 -6.12 8.51
N HIS A 124 4.86 -5.38 8.80
CA HIS A 124 3.53 -5.65 8.24
C HIS A 124 3.43 -5.30 6.75
N VAL A 125 4.26 -4.38 6.25
CA VAL A 125 4.37 -4.02 4.82
C VAL A 125 5.19 -5.09 4.09
N VAL A 126 6.31 -5.54 4.65
CA VAL A 126 7.17 -6.55 4.02
C VAL A 126 6.60 -7.97 4.10
N GLY A 127 5.69 -8.23 5.05
CA GLY A 127 4.96 -9.50 5.20
C GLY A 127 5.42 -10.41 6.32
N GLU A 128 6.21 -9.92 7.27
CA GLU A 128 6.81 -10.71 8.34
C GLU A 128 5.77 -11.33 9.29
N TRP A 129 4.61 -10.70 9.45
CA TRP A 129 3.55 -11.17 10.35
C TRP A 129 2.91 -12.47 9.87
N GLY A 130 2.90 -12.72 8.56
CA GLY A 130 2.42 -13.99 8.00
C GLY A 130 3.35 -15.17 8.31
N CYS A 131 4.65 -14.91 8.47
CA CYS A 131 5.63 -15.95 8.81
C CYS A 131 5.45 -16.43 10.26
N LEU A 132 5.17 -15.52 11.19
CA LEU A 132 4.92 -15.87 12.60
C LEU A 132 3.69 -16.77 12.74
N TRP A 133 2.59 -16.43 12.06
CA TRP A 133 1.38 -17.26 12.07
C TRP A 133 1.59 -18.62 11.40
N ARG A 134 2.37 -18.69 10.30
CA ARG A 134 2.72 -19.98 9.67
C ARG A 134 3.55 -20.86 10.59
N LEU A 135 4.49 -20.29 11.34
CA LEU A 135 5.28 -21.01 12.34
C LEU A 135 4.41 -21.52 13.49
N VAL A 136 3.53 -20.67 14.02
CA VAL A 136 2.56 -21.08 15.06
C VAL A 136 1.68 -22.22 14.56
N PHE A 137 1.14 -22.11 13.34
CA PHE A 137 0.30 -23.16 12.77
C PHE A 137 1.07 -24.46 12.53
N ALA A 138 2.31 -24.37 12.06
CA ALA A 138 3.18 -25.54 11.88
C ALA A 138 3.49 -26.24 13.22
N LEU A 139 3.76 -25.47 14.28
CA LEU A 139 3.98 -26.01 15.63
C LEU A 139 2.71 -26.68 16.18
N LEU A 140 1.54 -26.09 15.97
CA LEU A 140 0.25 -26.69 16.36
C LEU A 140 -0.03 -28.00 15.61
N LEU A 141 0.23 -28.05 14.30
CA LEU A 141 0.11 -29.27 13.50
C LEU A 141 1.08 -30.36 13.97
N LEU A 142 2.33 -29.98 14.28
CA LEU A 142 3.34 -30.89 14.82
C LEU A 142 2.90 -31.46 16.18
N ALA A 143 2.41 -30.59 17.08
CA ALA A 143 1.91 -31.01 18.39
C ALA A 143 0.72 -31.99 18.28
N MET A 144 -0.22 -31.73 17.36
CA MET A 144 -1.31 -32.67 17.07
C MET A 144 -0.78 -34.00 16.53
N ALA A 145 0.18 -33.98 15.59
CA ALA A 145 0.73 -35.20 15.01
C ALA A 145 1.43 -36.05 16.07
N VAL A 146 2.19 -35.42 16.98
CA VAL A 146 2.83 -36.10 18.13
C VAL A 146 1.78 -36.67 19.08
N GLY A 147 0.73 -35.90 19.41
CA GLY A 147 -0.36 -36.38 20.26
C GLY A 147 -1.11 -37.56 19.65
N LEU A 148 -1.40 -37.52 18.35
CA LEU A 148 -2.07 -38.60 17.63
C LEU A 148 -1.19 -39.85 17.55
N TRP A 149 0.11 -39.68 17.27
CA TRP A 149 1.06 -40.79 17.27
C TRP A 149 1.18 -41.45 18.64
N ALA A 150 1.27 -40.65 19.72
CA ALA A 150 1.30 -41.16 21.08
C ALA A 150 -0.01 -41.89 21.46
N ALA A 151 -1.17 -41.44 20.96
CA ALA A 151 -2.45 -42.11 21.20
C ALA A 151 -2.60 -43.44 20.42
N LEU A 152 -1.98 -43.55 19.25
CA LEU A 152 -2.08 -44.73 18.39
C LEU A 152 -0.98 -45.78 18.64
N PHE A 153 0.19 -45.34 19.10
CA PHE A 153 1.40 -46.15 19.19
C PHE A 153 2.17 -45.97 20.50
N GLY A 154 1.61 -45.26 21.47
CA GLY A 154 2.17 -45.17 22.83
C GLY A 154 2.09 -46.51 23.56
N PRO A 155 3.00 -46.75 24.52
CA PRO A 155 3.15 -48.02 25.24
C PRO A 155 1.92 -48.42 26.05
#